data_AF-A0A1L9QSG9-F1
#
_entry.id   AF-A0A1L9QSG9-F1
#
_cell.length_a   1.000
_cell.length_b   1.000
_cell.length_c   1.000
_cell.angle_alpha   90.00
_cell.angle_beta   90.00
_cell.angle_gamma   90.00
#
_symmetry.space_group_name_H-M   'P 1'
#
loop_
_entity.id
_entity.type
_entity.pdbx_description
1 polymer ?
#
loop_
_entity_poly.entity_id
_entity_poly.type
_entity_poly.pdbx_seq_one_letter_code
_entity_poly.pdbx_strand_id
1 'polypeptide(L)'
;MKFEIPTPLGFTVRTSEEYWQRLIIKHPDIEELENLIQFALSAPDEVRRSSRDAEVLLFYRVRREERWVVAVARRLNGDGFLITAYQTDAIKEGETVWLK
;
A
#
# COMPACT_ATOMS: atom_id res chain seq x y z
N MET A 1 14.24 -9.62 -5.95
CA MET A 1 13.13 -8.63 -5.93
C MET A 1 11.84 -9.40 -5.68
N LYS A 2 10.91 -8.90 -4.88
CA LYS A 2 9.66 -9.60 -4.57
C LYS A 2 8.57 -9.28 -5.59
N PHE A 3 8.28 -7.99 -5.73
CA PHE A 3 7.37 -7.45 -6.74
C PHE A 3 7.71 -6.00 -7.06
N GLU A 4 7.21 -5.55 -8.19
CA GLU A 4 7.30 -4.20 -8.72
C GLU A 4 5.98 -3.88 -9.42
N ILE A 5 5.22 -2.91 -8.90
CA ILE A 5 3.82 -2.70 -9.26
C ILE A 5 3.60 -1.26 -9.72
N PRO A 6 3.14 -1.01 -10.95
CA PRO A 6 2.74 0.32 -11.39
C PRO A 6 1.46 0.74 -10.67
N THR A 7 1.40 2.00 -10.23
CA THR A 7 0.24 2.57 -9.53
C THR A 7 -0.60 3.45 -10.47
N PRO A 8 -1.89 3.68 -10.17
CA PRO A 8 -2.71 4.63 -10.95
C PRO A 8 -2.21 6.08 -10.88
N LEU A 9 -1.29 6.40 -9.97
CA LEU A 9 -0.69 7.73 -9.82
C LEU A 9 0.56 7.93 -10.69
N GLY A 10 0.85 6.99 -11.59
CA GLY A 10 1.92 7.11 -12.58
C GLY A 10 3.33 6.94 -12.03
N PHE A 11 3.48 6.20 -10.93
CA PHE A 11 4.78 5.75 -10.41
C PHE A 11 4.74 4.28 -10.04
N THR A 12 5.91 3.65 -9.93
CA THR A 12 6.03 2.23 -9.64
C THR A 12 6.48 1.99 -8.20
N VAL A 13 5.84 1.06 -7.50
CA VAL A 13 6.21 0.66 -6.12
C VAL A 13 6.89 -0.70 -6.14
N ARG A 14 8.11 -0.77 -5.60
CA ARG A 14 8.88 -2.02 -5.49
C ARG A 14 9.11 -2.46 -4.05
N THR A 15 9.32 -3.77 -3.87
CA THR A 15 9.82 -4.35 -2.61
C THR A 15 10.77 -5.53 -2.86
N SER A 16 11.62 -5.83 -1.88
CA SER A 16 12.52 -7.01 -1.92
C SER A 16 11.93 -8.17 -1.13
N GLU A 17 12.38 -9.40 -1.42
CA GLU A 17 11.95 -10.59 -0.65
C GLU A 17 12.30 -10.43 0.82
N GLU A 18 13.54 -10.00 1.11
CA GLU A 18 14.00 -9.76 2.47
C GLU A 18 13.13 -8.75 3.23
N TYR A 19 12.74 -7.66 2.57
CA TYR A 19 11.88 -6.66 3.20
C TYR A 19 10.47 -7.17 3.41
N TRP A 20 9.92 -7.92 2.44
CA TRP A 20 8.62 -8.56 2.56
C TRP A 20 8.57 -9.52 3.75
N GLN A 21 9.59 -10.36 3.93
CA GLN A 21 9.68 -11.25 5.09
C GLN A 21 9.70 -10.48 6.42
N ARG A 22 10.42 -9.34 6.47
CA ARG A 22 10.42 -8.45 7.65
C ARG A 22 9.04 -7.82 7.90
N LEU A 23 8.27 -7.52 6.85
CA LEU A 23 6.91 -7.01 7.00
C LEU A 23 5.97 -8.08 7.55
N ILE A 24 6.03 -9.31 7.05
CA ILE A 24 5.21 -10.43 7.56
C ILE A 24 5.49 -10.67 9.04
N ILE A 25 6.75 -10.60 9.49
CA ILE A 25 7.08 -10.75 10.92
C ILE A 25 6.41 -9.66 11.78
N LYS A 26 6.32 -8.42 11.26
CA LYS A 26 5.67 -7.29 11.95
C LYS A 26 4.15 -7.32 11.86
N HIS A 27 3.64 -7.84 10.74
CA HIS A 27 2.25 -7.86 10.34
C HIS A 27 1.92 -9.29 9.84
N PRO A 28 1.81 -10.27 10.74
CA PRO A 28 1.54 -11.65 10.33
C PRO A 28 0.18 -11.80 9.65
N ASP A 29 -0.72 -10.83 9.85
CA ASP A 29 -2.02 -10.73 9.23
C ASP A 29 -1.99 -10.50 7.71
N ILE A 30 -0.83 -10.17 7.12
CA ILE A 30 -0.68 -10.01 5.66
C ILE A 30 0.04 -11.17 4.96
N GLU A 31 0.44 -12.22 5.68
CA GLU A 31 1.23 -13.34 5.13
C GLU A 31 0.56 -13.97 3.90
N GLU A 32 -0.74 -14.24 3.98
CA GLU A 32 -1.53 -14.83 2.89
C GLU A 32 -2.17 -13.78 1.96
N LEU A 33 -1.87 -12.48 2.15
CA LEU A 33 -2.53 -11.37 1.46
C LEU A 33 -1.65 -10.68 0.42
N GLU A 34 -0.52 -11.27 0.04
CA GLU A 34 0.41 -10.69 -0.94
C GLU A 34 -0.28 -10.20 -2.21
N ASN A 35 -1.14 -11.04 -2.83
CA ASN A 35 -1.89 -10.68 -4.03
C ASN A 35 -2.80 -9.47 -3.80
N LEU A 36 -3.45 -9.39 -2.63
CA LEU A 36 -4.34 -8.29 -2.31
C LEU A 36 -3.57 -6.98 -2.04
N ILE A 37 -2.36 -7.06 -1.48
CA ILE A 37 -1.44 -5.93 -1.35
C ILE A 37 -0.96 -5.44 -2.72
N GLN A 38 -0.60 -6.34 -3.64
CA GLN A 38 -0.27 -5.96 -5.01
C GLN A 38 -1.47 -5.32 -5.74
N PHE A 39 -2.70 -5.78 -5.47
CA PHE A 39 -3.92 -5.14 -5.97
C PHE A 39 -4.20 -3.77 -5.36
N ALA A 40 -3.90 -3.58 -4.08
CA ALA A 40 -4.01 -2.26 -3.46
C ALA A 40 -3.10 -1.25 -4.18
N LEU A 41 -1.90 -1.66 -4.58
CA LEU A 41 -0.97 -0.78 -5.32
C LEU A 41 -1.42 -0.52 -6.77
N SER A 42 -1.84 -1.56 -7.50
CA SER A 42 -2.17 -1.44 -8.94
C SER A 42 -3.57 -0.93 -9.23
N ALA A 43 -4.54 -1.26 -8.39
CA ALA A 43 -5.95 -0.90 -8.55
C ALA A 43 -6.60 -0.64 -7.18
N PRO A 44 -6.18 0.40 -6.44
CA PRO A 44 -6.78 0.78 -5.17
C PRO A 44 -8.25 1.18 -5.34
N ASP A 45 -9.03 0.96 -4.28
CA ASP A 45 -10.36 1.58 -4.17
C ASP A 45 -10.24 3.04 -3.72
N GLU A 46 -9.28 3.34 -2.86
CA GLU A 46 -8.97 4.70 -2.40
C GLU A 46 -7.46 4.87 -2.21
N VAL A 47 -6.93 6.06 -2.54
CA VAL A 47 -5.56 6.46 -2.18
C VAL A 47 -5.61 7.74 -1.36
N ARG A 48 -4.95 7.72 -0.21
CA ARG A 48 -4.76 8.90 0.64
C ARG A 48 -3.31 9.33 0.69
N ARG A 49 -3.08 10.63 0.70
CA ARG A 49 -1.78 11.21 1.06
C ARG A 49 -1.68 11.31 2.57
N SER A 50 -0.55 10.91 3.11
CA SER A 50 -0.25 11.06 4.53
C SER A 50 -0.29 12.54 4.92
N SER A 51 -0.96 12.85 6.04
CA SER A 51 -0.99 14.21 6.61
C SER A 51 0.37 14.70 7.12
N ARG A 52 1.34 13.79 7.28
CA ARG A 52 2.67 14.08 7.85
C ARG A 52 3.79 14.14 6.81
N ASP A 53 3.60 13.53 5.65
CA ASP A 53 4.63 13.44 4.61
C ASP A 53 3.95 13.34 3.23
N ALA A 54 4.10 14.37 2.40
CA ALA A 54 3.45 14.46 1.11
C ALA A 54 3.92 13.38 0.11
N GLU A 55 5.10 12.80 0.33
CA GLU A 55 5.64 11.71 -0.48
C GLU A 55 5.14 10.33 -0.03
N VAL A 56 4.40 10.25 1.08
CA VAL A 56 3.85 8.99 1.58
C VAL A 56 2.38 8.87 1.20
N LEU A 57 2.07 7.77 0.52
CA LEU A 57 0.75 7.44 0.01
C LEU A 57 0.27 6.13 0.63
N LEU A 58 -1.02 6.08 0.94
CA LEU A 58 -1.72 4.95 1.53
C LEU A 58 -2.73 4.44 0.52
N PHE A 59 -2.49 3.23 0.01
CA PHE A 59 -3.31 2.58 -0.99
C PHE A 59 -4.25 1.59 -0.31
N TYR A 60 -5.53 1.88 -0.33
CA TYR A 60 -6.57 1.08 0.31
C TYR A 60 -7.26 0.18 -0.71
N ARG A 61 -7.47 -1.07 -0.31
CA ARG A 61 -8.32 -2.01 -1.04
C ARG A 61 -9.22 -2.77 -0.08
N VAL A 62 -10.51 -2.83 -0.41
CA VAL A 62 -11.50 -3.59 0.34
C VAL A 62 -11.13 -5.07 0.30
N ARG A 63 -11.05 -5.69 1.48
CA ARG A 63 -10.89 -7.13 1.67
C ARG A 63 -12.22 -7.79 2.00
N ARG A 64 -12.99 -7.19 2.91
CA ARG A 64 -14.35 -7.57 3.34
C ARG A 64 -15.10 -6.31 3.74
N GLU A 65 -16.38 -6.45 4.06
CA GLU A 65 -17.17 -5.36 4.64
C GLU A 65 -16.43 -4.74 5.83
N GLU A 66 -16.21 -3.42 5.74
CA GLU A 66 -15.47 -2.61 6.73
C GLU A 66 -14.06 -3.12 7.08
N ARG A 67 -13.41 -3.86 6.17
CA ARG A 67 -12.04 -4.34 6.33
C ARG A 67 -11.25 -4.10 5.07
N TRP A 68 -10.13 -3.41 5.21
CA TRP A 68 -9.22 -3.09 4.13
C TRP A 68 -7.87 -3.75 4.35
N VAL A 69 -7.17 -4.00 3.26
CA VAL A 69 -5.71 -3.96 3.30
C VAL A 69 -5.23 -2.57 2.92
N VAL A 70 -4.13 -2.16 3.52
CA VAL A 70 -3.44 -0.93 3.13
C VAL A 70 -2.00 -1.24 2.78
N ALA A 71 -1.56 -0.77 1.62
CA ALA A 71 -0.16 -0.71 1.23
C ALA A 71 0.31 0.74 1.38
N VAL A 72 1.32 0.98 2.21
CA VAL A 72 1.90 2.30 2.41
C VAL A 72 3.19 2.38 1.62
N ALA A 73 3.28 3.31 0.69
CA ALA A 73 4.45 3.48 -0.17
C ALA A 73 4.96 4.92 -0.11
N ARG A 74 6.27 5.07 -0.30
CA ARG A 74 6.89 6.38 -0.49
C ARG A 74 7.19 6.58 -1.98
N ARG A 75 6.77 7.70 -2.52
CA ARG A 75 7.11 8.16 -3.87
C ARG A 75 8.47 8.88 -3.86
N LEU A 76 9.24 8.69 -4.92
CA LEU A 76 10.54 9.30 -5.17
C LEU A 76 10.69 9.53 -6.69
N ASN A 77 10.47 10.76 -7.16
CA ASN A 77 10.82 11.20 -8.53
C ASN A 77 10.42 10.23 -9.68
N GLY A 78 9.24 9.62 -9.61
CA GLY A 78 8.74 8.68 -10.64
C GLY A 78 8.81 7.19 -10.24
N ASP A 79 9.59 6.88 -9.21
CA ASP A 79 9.66 5.56 -8.57
C ASP A 79 9.11 5.60 -7.15
N GLY A 80 9.07 4.46 -6.48
CA GLY A 80 8.65 4.34 -5.10
C GLY A 80 8.94 2.98 -4.50
N PHE A 81 8.84 2.89 -3.18
CA PHE A 81 9.06 1.65 -2.45
C PHE A 81 8.03 1.46 -1.36
N LEU A 82 7.75 0.19 -1.05
CA LEU A 82 6.82 -0.18 0.02
C LEU A 82 7.46 0.14 1.38
N ILE A 83 6.76 0.91 2.21
CA ILE A 83 7.14 1.23 3.60
C ILE A 83 6.55 0.21 4.56
N THR A 84 5.27 -0.15 4.39
CA THR A 84 4.61 -1.17 5.20
C THR A 84 3.31 -1.61 4.53
N ALA A 85 2.74 -2.72 5.00
CA ALA A 85 1.41 -3.18 4.66
C ALA A 85 0.77 -3.85 5.88
N TYR A 86 -0.55 -3.69 6.04
CA TYR A 86 -1.32 -4.26 7.16
C TYR A 86 -2.82 -4.29 6.83
N GLN A 87 -3.60 -5.06 7.60
CA GLN A 87 -5.05 -4.94 7.58
C GLN A 87 -5.54 -3.85 8.54
N THR A 88 -6.65 -3.21 8.21
CA THR A 88 -7.30 -2.22 9.06
C THR A 88 -8.81 -2.21 8.88
N ASP A 89 -9.53 -1.77 9.91
CA ASP A 89 -10.96 -1.46 9.92
C ASP A 89 -11.23 0.06 9.86
N ALA A 90 -10.20 0.87 9.66
CA ALA A 90 -10.33 2.31 9.58
C ALA A 90 -9.51 2.89 8.43
N ILE A 91 -10.12 3.80 7.66
CA ILE A 91 -9.40 4.59 6.67
C ILE A 91 -8.83 5.84 7.37
N LYS A 92 -7.51 6.03 7.30
CA LYS A 92 -6.81 7.10 8.05
C LYS A 92 -7.15 8.48 7.51
N GLU A 93 -7.30 9.46 8.40
CA GLU A 93 -7.44 10.86 8.00
C GLU A 93 -6.26 11.33 7.14
N GLY A 94 -6.55 12.16 6.14
CA GLY A 94 -5.60 12.64 5.14
C GLY A 94 -6.32 13.18 3.91
N GLU A 95 -5.55 13.68 2.95
CA GLU A 95 -6.09 14.14 1.67
C GLU A 95 -6.37 12.93 0.78
N THR A 96 -7.62 12.78 0.32
CA THR A 96 -7.96 11.78 -0.70
C THR A 96 -7.41 12.23 -2.05
N VAL A 97 -6.45 11.47 -2.58
CA VAL A 97 -5.80 11.74 -3.88
C VAL A 97 -6.46 10.96 -5.00
N TRP A 98 -7.07 9.82 -4.68
CA TRP A 98 -7.78 8.98 -5.62
C TRP A 98 -8.96 8.30 -4.95
N LEU A 99 -10.09 8.25 -5.64
CA LEU A 99 -11.25 7.45 -5.28
C LEU A 99 -11.80 6.83 -6.57
N LYS A 100 -11.99 5.51 -6.56
CA LYS A 100 -12.53 4.77 -7.71
C LYS A 100 -14.03 5.02 -7.91
#